data_AF-A0A8S4NYV8-F1
#
_entry.id   AF-A0A8S4NYV8-F1
#
_cell.length_a   1.000
_cell.length_b   1.000
_cell.length_c   1.000
_cell.angle_alpha   90.00
_cell.angle_beta   90.00
_cell.angle_gamma   90.00
#
_symmetry.space_group_name_H-M   'P 1'
#
loop_
_entity.id
_entity.type
_entity.pdbx_description
1 polymer ?
#
loop_
_entity_poly.entity_id
_entity_poly.type
_entity_poly.pdbx_seq_one_letter_code
_entity_poly.pdbx_strand_id
1 'polypeptide(L)'
;MNYKGLIQDCVAVLNSYNPVTSSVEEHVNSYIKKRPSLDESDHTFIVEVFSGCIRYDNIMKVVMDGFFAKDGRRVLRSEKNLYIVFAYIALFRLDELGMSHFRKFVRSQDVNKMYRFLNFFLNEKNLRTWIRDEWNKLYESTFVQTNLISPILSWLPELQELIEQLSDRIANKVKPKKPPVHTTDIKAFNITQPRPRAVPMPEPIPKLKKFVATAPKIFEEPKELGRIAHKKEINRRKAE
;
A
#
# COMPACT_ATOMS: atom_id res chain seq x y z
N MET A 1 14.64 1.78 4.12
CA MET A 1 13.66 0.69 4.36
C MET A 1 12.23 1.19 4.18
N ASN A 2 11.56 0.69 3.13
CA ASN A 2 10.13 0.92 2.95
C ASN A 2 9.35 -0.16 3.73
N TYR A 3 9.02 0.12 5.00
CA TYR A 3 8.37 -0.85 5.90
C TYR A 3 7.07 -1.43 5.35
N LYS A 4 6.28 -0.62 4.62
CA LYS A 4 5.02 -1.07 4.02
C LYS A 4 5.28 -2.05 2.88
N GLY A 5 6.22 -1.72 1.99
CA GLY A 5 6.61 -2.59 0.87
C GLY A 5 7.15 -3.93 1.35
N LEU A 6 8.00 -3.91 2.38
CA LEU A 6 8.62 -5.11 2.93
C LEU A 6 7.59 -6.10 3.48
N ILE A 7 6.60 -5.61 4.24
CA ILE A 7 5.51 -6.47 4.75
C ILE A 7 4.63 -6.98 3.61
N GLN A 8 4.35 -6.14 2.61
CA GLN A 8 3.59 -6.56 1.43
C GLN A 8 4.32 -7.66 0.66
N ASP A 9 5.64 -7.60 0.58
CA ASP A 9 6.47 -8.64 -0.01
C ASP A 9 6.41 -9.93 0.80
N CYS A 10 6.60 -9.89 2.12
CA CYS A 10 6.47 -11.09 2.96
C CYS A 10 5.09 -11.76 2.80
N VAL A 11 4.03 -10.96 2.75
CA VAL A 11 2.66 -11.48 2.54
C VAL A 11 2.47 -12.05 1.14
N ALA A 12 3.02 -11.41 0.10
CA ALA A 12 2.92 -11.90 -1.27
C ALA A 12 3.68 -13.21 -1.49
N VAL A 13 4.86 -13.37 -0.86
CA VAL A 13 5.62 -14.62 -0.89
C VAL A 13 4.81 -15.73 -0.20
N LEU A 14 4.23 -15.47 0.97
CA LEU A 14 3.37 -16.43 1.67
C LEU A 14 2.10 -16.79 0.88
N ASN A 15 1.47 -15.82 0.22
CA ASN A 15 0.27 -16.05 -0.60
C ASN A 15 0.55 -16.93 -1.82
N SER A 16 1.74 -16.83 -2.40
CA SER A 16 2.13 -17.56 -3.61
C SER A 16 2.77 -18.92 -3.31
N TYR A 17 3.09 -19.20 -2.05
CA TYR A 17 3.76 -20.43 -1.66
C TYR A 17 2.79 -21.62 -1.67
N ASN A 18 3.20 -22.68 -2.35
CA ASN A 18 2.52 -23.97 -2.31
C ASN A 18 3.52 -25.06 -1.90
N PRO A 19 3.33 -25.72 -0.75
CA PRO A 19 4.27 -26.71 -0.23
C PRO A 19 4.37 -27.98 -1.08
N VAL A 20 3.42 -28.22 -2.00
CA VAL A 20 3.43 -29.40 -2.88
C VAL A 20 4.32 -29.20 -4.10
N THR A 21 4.48 -27.95 -4.56
CA THR A 21 5.13 -27.66 -5.85
C THR A 21 6.59 -27.23 -5.73
N SER A 22 6.98 -26.64 -4.61
CA SER A 22 8.26 -25.96 -4.51
C SER A 22 8.84 -26.05 -3.10
N SER A 23 10.17 -26.23 -3.00
CA SER A 23 10.85 -26.10 -1.72
C SER A 23 10.80 -24.64 -1.21
N VAL A 24 10.89 -24.47 0.11
CA VAL A 24 10.83 -23.15 0.78
C VAL A 24 11.90 -22.20 0.21
N GLU A 25 13.14 -22.68 0.12
CA GLU A 25 14.28 -21.90 -0.34
C GLU A 25 14.18 -21.55 -1.83
N GLU A 26 13.81 -22.53 -2.66
CA GLU A 26 13.66 -22.32 -4.09
C GLU A 26 12.56 -21.30 -4.41
N HIS A 27 11.42 -21.37 -3.71
CA HIS A 27 10.32 -20.44 -3.90
C HIS A 27 10.72 -19.00 -3.57
N VAL A 28 11.30 -18.77 -2.39
CA VAL A 28 11.78 -17.44 -1.98
C VAL A 28 12.83 -16.90 -2.92
N ASN A 29 13.82 -17.71 -3.27
CA ASN A 29 14.88 -17.29 -4.17
C ASN A 29 14.34 -16.95 -5.56
N SER A 30 13.35 -17.70 -6.05
CA SER A 30 12.67 -17.38 -7.31
C SER A 30 11.87 -16.07 -7.25
N TYR A 31 11.25 -15.78 -6.10
CA TYR A 31 10.50 -14.54 -5.89
C TYR A 31 11.45 -13.34 -5.83
N ILE A 32 12.57 -13.47 -5.11
CA ILE A 32 13.60 -12.44 -4.99
C ILE A 32 14.24 -12.14 -6.34
N LYS A 33 14.59 -13.16 -7.13
CA LYS A 33 15.17 -12.98 -8.48
C LYS A 33 14.26 -12.19 -9.41
N LYS A 34 12.93 -12.25 -9.22
CA LYS A 34 11.95 -11.46 -10.00
C LYS A 34 11.89 -9.99 -9.58
N ARG A 35 12.49 -9.60 -8.44
CA ARG A 35 12.48 -8.24 -7.88
C ARG A 35 13.89 -7.80 -7.44
N PRO A 36 14.79 -7.51 -8.39
CA PRO A 36 16.18 -7.10 -8.09
C PRO A 36 16.31 -5.67 -7.54
N SER A 37 15.21 -4.96 -7.30
CA SER A 37 15.20 -3.56 -6.86
C SER A 37 15.27 -3.37 -5.33
N LEU A 38 15.36 -4.46 -4.57
CA LEU A 38 15.42 -4.41 -3.11
C LEU A 38 16.87 -4.45 -2.65
N ASP A 39 17.11 -3.90 -1.46
CA ASP A 39 18.43 -3.93 -0.84
C ASP A 39 18.75 -5.34 -0.30
N GLU A 40 20.04 -5.67 -0.16
CA GLU A 40 20.48 -6.98 0.34
C GLU A 40 19.96 -7.24 1.77
N SER A 41 19.86 -6.20 2.59
CA SER A 41 19.29 -6.28 3.94
C SER A 41 17.79 -6.61 3.93
N ASP A 42 17.03 -6.01 3.00
CA ASP A 42 15.59 -6.26 2.82
C ASP A 42 15.35 -7.68 2.28
N HIS A 43 16.23 -8.19 1.41
CA HIS A 43 16.19 -9.57 0.93
C HIS A 43 16.34 -10.59 2.05
N THR A 44 17.39 -10.46 2.87
CA THR A 44 17.62 -11.36 4.01
C THR A 44 16.45 -11.35 4.98
N PHE A 45 15.90 -10.18 5.27
CA PHE A 45 14.72 -10.07 6.13
C PHE A 45 13.51 -10.85 5.56
N ILE A 46 13.22 -10.71 4.26
CA ILE A 46 12.10 -11.45 3.63
C ILE A 46 12.34 -12.96 3.71
N VAL A 47 13.55 -13.43 3.43
CA VAL A 47 13.90 -14.86 3.47
C VAL A 47 13.69 -15.42 4.88
N GLU A 48 14.22 -14.74 5.89
CA GLU A 48 14.13 -15.17 7.28
C GLU A 48 12.69 -15.17 7.78
N VAL A 49 11.93 -14.10 7.51
CA VAL A 49 10.54 -13.99 7.93
C VAL A 49 9.68 -15.06 7.27
N PHE A 50 9.83 -15.27 5.97
CA PHE A 50 9.08 -16.31 5.25
C PHE A 50 9.42 -17.71 5.77
N SER A 51 10.71 -18.02 5.85
CA SER A 51 11.19 -19.34 6.29
C SER A 51 10.76 -19.62 7.72
N GLY A 52 10.81 -18.61 8.58
CA GLY A 52 10.33 -18.67 9.96
C GLY A 52 8.81 -18.86 10.07
N CYS A 53 8.02 -18.18 9.25
CA CYS A 53 6.56 -18.36 9.22
C CYS A 53 6.18 -19.80 8.85
N ILE A 54 6.89 -20.42 7.91
CA ILE A 54 6.65 -21.82 7.52
C ILE A 54 7.13 -22.79 8.59
N ARG A 55 8.33 -22.58 9.15
CA ARG A 55 8.91 -23.44 10.19
C ARG A 55 8.03 -23.50 11.45
N TYR A 56 7.45 -22.37 11.84
CA TYR A 56 6.60 -22.25 13.02
C TYR A 56 5.11 -22.13 12.68
N ASP A 57 4.68 -22.65 11.53
CA ASP A 57 3.29 -22.58 11.06
C ASP A 57 2.29 -23.13 12.09
N ASN A 58 2.67 -24.19 12.83
CA ASN A 58 1.84 -24.75 13.91
C ASN A 58 1.59 -23.76 15.06
N ILE A 59 2.61 -22.99 15.46
CA ILE A 59 2.48 -21.92 16.48
C ILE A 59 1.56 -20.83 15.96
N MET A 60 1.76 -20.42 14.71
CA MET A 60 0.97 -19.37 14.07
C MET A 60 -0.49 -19.78 13.91
N LYS A 61 -0.75 -21.05 13.54
CA LYS A 61 -2.09 -21.62 13.40
C LYS A 61 -2.88 -21.52 14.69
N VAL A 62 -2.30 -21.90 15.84
CA VAL A 62 -2.96 -21.74 17.15
C VAL A 62 -3.41 -20.29 17.36
N VAL A 63 -2.51 -19.32 17.17
CA VAL A 63 -2.84 -17.89 17.35
C VAL A 63 -3.96 -17.45 16.39
N MET A 64 -3.86 -17.85 15.12
CA MET A 64 -4.85 -17.49 14.10
C MET A 64 -6.21 -18.10 14.41
N ASP A 65 -6.27 -19.38 14.78
CA ASP A 65 -7.52 -20.08 15.05
C ASP A 65 -8.25 -19.46 16.25
N GLY A 66 -7.51 -19.11 17.31
CA GLY A 66 -8.07 -18.35 18.43
C GLY A 66 -8.57 -16.96 18.03
N PHE A 67 -7.82 -16.25 17.18
CA PHE A 67 -8.20 -14.92 16.72
C PHE A 67 -9.46 -14.96 15.84
N PHE A 68 -9.52 -15.89 14.88
CA PHE A 68 -10.69 -16.05 14.02
C PHE A 68 -11.89 -16.63 14.76
N ALA A 69 -11.70 -17.42 15.83
CA ALA A 69 -12.80 -17.86 16.68
C ALA A 69 -13.44 -16.66 17.43
N LYS A 70 -12.63 -15.72 17.91
CA LYS A 70 -13.13 -14.53 18.65
C LYS A 70 -13.67 -13.43 17.74
N ASP A 71 -12.93 -13.08 16.69
CA ASP A 71 -13.16 -11.89 15.86
C ASP A 71 -13.44 -12.21 14.37
N GLY A 72 -13.55 -13.49 13.99
CA GLY A 72 -13.63 -13.91 12.58
C GLY A 72 -14.84 -13.44 11.79
N ARG A 73 -15.86 -12.88 12.44
CA ARG A 73 -16.97 -12.19 11.74
C ARG A 73 -16.58 -10.82 11.19
N ARG A 74 -15.56 -10.19 11.79
CA ARG A 74 -15.15 -8.80 11.50
C ARG A 74 -13.80 -8.71 10.77
N VAL A 75 -13.16 -9.85 10.53
CA VAL A 75 -11.81 -9.97 9.95
C VAL A 75 -11.89 -10.82 8.68
N LEU A 76 -11.26 -10.36 7.61
CA LEU A 76 -11.22 -11.10 6.35
C LEU A 76 -10.19 -12.24 6.42
N ARG A 77 -10.58 -13.42 5.94
CA ARG A 77 -9.66 -14.57 5.83
C ARG A 77 -8.53 -14.36 4.83
N SER A 78 -8.73 -13.52 3.82
CA SER A 78 -7.69 -13.12 2.86
C SER A 78 -6.51 -12.40 3.53
N GLU A 79 -6.71 -11.87 4.73
CA GLU A 79 -5.69 -11.14 5.49
C GLU A 79 -4.94 -12.04 6.49
N LYS A 80 -5.24 -13.36 6.52
CA LYS A 80 -4.60 -14.32 7.42
C LYS A 80 -3.07 -14.23 7.36
N ASN A 81 -2.50 -14.17 6.16
CA ASN A 81 -1.04 -14.14 5.98
C ASN A 81 -0.41 -12.85 6.51
N LEU A 82 -1.14 -11.72 6.51
CA LEU A 82 -0.68 -10.49 7.16
C LEU A 82 -0.53 -10.71 8.67
N TYR A 83 -1.55 -11.28 9.31
CA TYR A 83 -1.52 -11.55 10.76
C TYR A 83 -0.47 -12.59 11.15
N ILE A 84 -0.24 -13.60 10.31
CA ILE A 84 0.85 -14.59 10.51
C ILE A 84 2.21 -13.89 10.52
N VAL A 85 2.48 -13.01 9.55
CA VAL A 85 3.75 -12.25 9.50
C VAL A 85 3.94 -11.41 10.76
N PHE A 86 2.90 -10.69 11.20
CA PHE A 86 2.99 -9.89 12.42
C PHE A 86 3.15 -10.73 13.69
N ALA A 87 2.48 -11.89 13.77
CA ALA A 87 2.65 -12.83 14.87
C ALA A 87 4.10 -13.34 14.94
N TYR A 88 4.67 -13.75 13.80
CA TYR A 88 6.04 -14.20 13.70
C TYR A 88 7.04 -13.12 14.11
N ILE A 89 6.88 -11.90 13.59
CA ILE A 89 7.76 -10.78 13.94
C ILE A 89 7.68 -10.50 15.45
N ALA A 90 6.48 -10.49 16.03
CA ALA A 90 6.28 -10.24 17.46
C ALA A 90 6.87 -11.34 18.35
N LEU A 91 6.81 -12.61 17.93
CA LEU A 91 7.31 -13.76 18.68
C LEU A 91 8.82 -13.93 18.61
N PHE A 92 9.39 -13.87 17.40
CA PHE A 92 10.76 -14.33 17.16
C PHE A 92 11.71 -13.21 16.77
N ARG A 93 11.21 -12.11 16.18
CA ARG A 93 12.07 -11.03 15.66
C ARG A 93 11.99 -9.76 16.49
N LEU A 94 11.13 -9.69 17.49
CA LEU A 94 10.93 -8.47 18.27
C LEU A 94 12.19 -8.08 19.04
N ASP A 95 12.91 -9.06 19.57
CA ASP A 95 14.14 -8.84 20.34
C ASP A 95 15.30 -8.37 19.43
N GLU A 96 15.47 -9.00 18.27
CA GLU A 96 16.51 -8.65 17.29
C GLU A 96 16.27 -7.28 16.63
N LEU A 97 15.03 -7.01 16.24
CA LEU A 97 14.65 -5.84 15.48
C LEU A 97 14.40 -4.61 16.39
N GLY A 98 13.97 -4.88 17.62
CA GLY A 98 13.60 -3.90 18.63
C GLY A 98 12.25 -3.22 18.38
N MET A 99 11.74 -2.61 19.44
CA MET A 99 10.40 -2.01 19.44
C MET A 99 10.25 -0.81 18.48
N SER A 100 11.33 -0.06 18.22
CA SER A 100 11.29 1.12 17.32
C SER A 100 10.86 0.75 15.90
N HIS A 101 11.45 -0.31 15.36
CA HIS A 101 11.12 -0.82 14.03
C HIS A 101 9.74 -1.50 14.02
N PHE A 102 9.41 -2.28 15.05
CA PHE A 102 8.09 -2.89 15.19
C PHE A 102 6.97 -1.84 15.15
N ARG A 103 7.12 -0.72 15.89
CA ARG A 103 6.17 0.40 15.85
C ARG A 103 6.02 0.97 14.43
N LYS A 104 7.10 1.08 13.65
CA LYS A 104 7.05 1.55 12.25
C LYS A 104 6.32 0.55 11.35
N PHE A 105 6.56 -0.75 11.50
CA PHE A 105 5.84 -1.79 10.78
C PHE A 105 4.33 -1.73 11.06
N VAL A 106 3.93 -1.66 12.33
CA VAL A 106 2.52 -1.60 12.72
C VAL A 106 1.85 -0.32 12.18
N ARG A 107 2.52 0.83 12.27
CA ARG A 107 2.00 2.12 11.75
C ARG A 107 1.91 2.18 10.23
N SER A 108 2.61 1.31 9.51
CA SER A 108 2.54 1.24 8.04
C SER A 108 1.29 0.54 7.51
N GLN A 109 0.59 -0.20 8.37
CA GLN A 109 -0.60 -0.97 8.06
C GLN A 109 -1.87 -0.27 8.56
N ASP A 110 -3.03 -0.84 8.24
CA ASP A 110 -4.32 -0.32 8.70
C ASP A 110 -4.44 -0.37 10.23
N VAL A 111 -4.74 0.77 10.83
CA VAL A 111 -4.79 0.97 12.28
C VAL A 111 -5.85 0.08 12.93
N ASN A 112 -7.03 -0.05 12.31
CA ASN A 112 -8.12 -0.85 12.87
C ASN A 112 -7.78 -2.34 12.87
N LYS A 113 -7.19 -2.82 11.76
CA LYS A 113 -6.77 -4.22 11.63
C LYS A 113 -5.69 -4.58 12.63
N MET A 114 -4.66 -3.74 12.74
CA MET A 114 -3.55 -3.98 13.66
C MET A 114 -3.98 -3.88 15.11
N TYR A 115 -4.78 -2.89 15.48
CA TYR A 115 -5.31 -2.76 16.84
C TYR A 115 -6.08 -4.00 17.27
N ARG A 116 -7.02 -4.49 16.45
CA ARG A 116 -7.82 -5.68 16.78
C ARG A 116 -6.94 -6.91 16.99
N PHE A 117 -6.01 -7.15 16.07
CA PHE A 117 -5.13 -8.30 16.13
C PHE A 117 -4.17 -8.24 17.33
N LEU A 118 -3.45 -7.13 17.50
CA LEU A 118 -2.48 -6.97 18.59
C LEU A 118 -3.17 -6.97 19.96
N ASN A 119 -4.35 -6.34 20.09
CA ASN A 119 -5.12 -6.36 21.33
C ASN A 119 -5.62 -7.77 21.70
N PHE A 120 -5.88 -8.63 20.71
CA PHE A 120 -6.19 -10.04 20.96
C PHE A 120 -4.95 -10.84 21.35
N PHE A 121 -3.91 -10.76 20.51
CA PHE A 121 -2.72 -11.60 20.62
C PHE A 121 -1.87 -11.25 21.84
N LEU A 122 -1.70 -9.96 22.14
CA LEU A 122 -0.87 -9.47 23.23
C LEU A 122 -1.65 -9.29 24.54
N ASN A 123 -2.83 -9.89 24.62
CA ASN A 123 -3.57 -9.95 25.87
C ASN A 123 -2.88 -10.95 26.81
N GLU A 124 -2.32 -10.43 27.90
CA GLU A 124 -1.57 -11.23 28.87
C GLU A 124 -2.34 -12.46 29.36
N LYS A 125 -3.66 -12.33 29.58
CA LYS A 125 -4.48 -13.45 30.03
C LYS A 125 -4.55 -14.55 28.97
N ASN A 126 -4.73 -14.19 27.71
CA ASN A 126 -4.79 -15.16 26.61
C ASN A 126 -3.42 -15.85 26.44
N LEU A 127 -2.32 -15.08 26.49
CA LEU A 127 -0.96 -15.59 26.35
C LEU A 127 -0.60 -16.59 27.46
N ARG A 128 -0.92 -16.27 28.72
CA ARG A 128 -0.55 -17.11 29.87
C ARG A 128 -1.43 -18.34 30.06
N THR A 129 -2.65 -18.33 29.53
CA THR A 129 -3.61 -19.42 29.68
C THR A 129 -3.69 -20.24 28.39
N TRP A 130 -4.77 -20.07 27.64
CA TRP A 130 -5.12 -20.91 26.50
C TRP A 130 -4.04 -20.94 25.40
N ILE A 131 -3.40 -19.82 25.04
CA ILE A 131 -2.37 -19.82 23.98
C ILE A 131 -1.17 -20.70 24.40
N ARG A 132 -0.71 -20.52 25.64
CA ARG A 132 0.39 -21.33 26.20
C ARG A 132 0.00 -22.80 26.27
N ASP A 133 -1.21 -23.10 26.73
CA ASP A 133 -1.68 -24.48 26.86
C ASP A 133 -1.75 -25.19 25.50
N GLU A 134 -2.22 -24.50 24.45
CA GLU A 134 -2.22 -25.05 23.10
C GLU A 134 -0.81 -25.19 22.52
N TRP A 135 0.10 -24.24 22.78
CA TRP A 135 1.50 -24.38 22.35
C TRP A 135 2.23 -25.52 23.06
N ASN A 136 1.95 -25.75 24.35
CA ASN A 136 2.53 -26.85 25.13
C ASN A 136 2.09 -28.24 24.64
N LYS A 137 0.97 -28.33 23.90
CA LYS A 137 0.57 -29.60 23.24
C LYS A 137 1.42 -29.93 22.02
N LEU A 138 1.99 -28.90 21.39
CA LEU A 138 2.72 -29.02 20.13
C LEU A 138 4.25 -28.98 20.34
N TYR A 139 4.70 -28.25 21.35
CA TYR A 139 6.11 -28.03 21.68
C TYR A 139 6.37 -28.27 23.16
N GLU A 140 7.62 -28.54 23.50
CA GLU A 140 8.04 -28.73 24.89
C GLU A 140 7.76 -27.48 25.74
N SER A 141 7.26 -27.67 26.96
CA SER A 141 6.90 -26.55 27.85
C SER A 141 8.09 -25.63 28.18
N THR A 142 9.32 -26.15 28.18
CA THR A 142 10.53 -25.36 28.40
C THR A 142 10.77 -24.39 27.23
N PHE A 143 10.64 -24.88 25.99
CA PHE A 143 10.74 -24.08 24.78
C PHE A 143 9.65 -23.00 24.75
N VAL A 144 8.40 -23.36 25.01
CA VAL A 144 7.27 -22.41 24.98
C VAL A 144 7.45 -21.30 26.01
N GLN A 145 7.82 -21.66 27.24
CA GLN A 145 7.99 -20.67 28.31
C GLN A 145 9.18 -19.74 28.04
N THR A 146 10.33 -20.28 27.67
CA THR A 146 11.58 -19.52 27.57
C THR A 146 11.68 -18.75 26.26
N ASN A 147 11.29 -19.34 25.12
CA ASN A 147 11.50 -18.75 23.81
C ASN A 147 10.29 -17.99 23.26
N LEU A 148 9.07 -18.30 23.70
CA LEU A 148 7.86 -17.64 23.17
C LEU A 148 7.24 -16.69 24.19
N ILE A 149 6.96 -17.18 25.39
CA ILE A 149 6.20 -16.44 26.41
C ILE A 149 7.07 -15.40 27.10
N SER A 150 8.24 -15.79 27.61
CA SER A 150 9.12 -14.88 28.36
C SER A 150 9.50 -13.61 27.57
N PRO A 151 9.95 -13.71 26.29
CA PRO A 151 10.33 -12.51 25.54
C PRO A 151 9.15 -11.57 25.28
N ILE A 152 7.99 -12.10 24.90
CA ILE A 152 6.79 -11.27 24.68
C ILE A 152 6.36 -10.57 25.97
N LEU A 153 6.39 -11.27 27.10
CA LEU A 153 6.01 -10.70 28.39
C LEU A 153 6.94 -9.56 28.82
N SER A 154 8.24 -9.67 28.51
CA SER A 154 9.21 -8.60 28.81
C SER A 154 8.91 -7.32 28.03
N TRP A 155 8.46 -7.43 26.77
CA TRP A 155 8.09 -6.30 25.91
C TRP A 155 6.62 -5.84 26.08
N LEU A 156 5.87 -6.51 26.95
CA LEU A 156 4.44 -6.29 27.12
C LEU A 156 4.08 -4.85 27.52
N PRO A 157 4.83 -4.15 28.41
CA PRO A 157 4.57 -2.74 28.72
C PRO A 157 4.64 -1.83 27.49
N GLU A 158 5.69 -1.95 26.67
CA GLU A 158 5.86 -1.15 25.46
C GLU A 158 4.83 -1.51 24.39
N LEU A 159 4.47 -2.78 24.29
CA LEU A 159 3.46 -3.27 23.37
C LEU A 159 2.05 -2.78 23.75
N GLN A 160 1.73 -2.73 25.05
CA GLN A 160 0.48 -2.16 25.54
C GLN A 160 0.39 -0.66 25.26
N GLU A 161 1.47 0.09 25.45
CA GLU A 161 1.54 1.50 25.09
C GLU A 161 1.28 1.72 23.58
N LEU A 162 1.82 0.83 22.72
CA LEU A 162 1.53 0.86 21.29
C LEU A 162 0.04 0.58 21.00
N ILE A 163 -0.56 -0.40 21.67
CA ILE A 163 -1.99 -0.72 21.50
C ILE A 163 -2.86 0.45 21.94
N GLU A 164 -2.52 1.12 23.04
CA GLU A 164 -3.22 2.31 23.52
C GLU A 164 -3.11 3.47 22.50
N GLN A 165 -1.92 3.71 21.95
CA GLN A 165 -1.73 4.69 20.86
C GLN A 165 -2.59 4.38 19.62
N LEU A 166 -2.77 3.11 19.28
CA LEU A 166 -3.64 2.70 18.17
C LEU A 166 -5.11 2.94 18.52
N SER A 167 -5.53 2.60 19.75
CA SER A 167 -6.87 2.86 20.27
C SER A 167 -7.23 4.36 20.22
N ASP A 168 -6.33 5.22 20.70
CA ASP A 168 -6.55 6.67 20.71
C ASP A 168 -6.63 7.28 19.31
N ARG A 169 -5.90 6.70 18.35
CA ARG A 169 -6.02 7.07 16.94
C ARG A 169 -7.38 6.68 16.35
N ILE A 170 -7.89 5.49 16.69
CA ILE A 170 -9.22 5.04 16.25
C ILE A 170 -10.32 5.91 16.86
N ALA A 171 -10.18 6.26 18.14
CA ALA A 171 -11.13 7.10 18.86
C ALA A 171 -11.06 8.59 18.45
N ASN A 172 -10.24 8.97 17.46
CA ASN A 172 -9.98 10.35 17.04
C ASN A 172 -9.58 11.31 18.18
N LYS A 173 -9.09 10.78 19.31
CA LYS A 173 -8.62 11.59 20.45
C LYS A 173 -7.31 12.32 20.12
N VAL A 174 -6.50 11.74 19.23
CA VAL A 174 -5.25 12.33 18.76
C VAL A 174 -5.52 13.24 17.57
N LYS A 175 -5.83 14.52 17.83
CA LYS A 175 -5.76 15.54 16.78
C LYS A 175 -4.30 15.64 16.31
N PRO A 176 -4.00 15.61 15.00
CA PRO A 176 -2.63 15.87 14.54
C PRO A 176 -2.19 17.22 15.09
N LYS A 177 -1.00 17.28 15.72
CA LYS A 177 -0.36 18.55 16.07
C LYS A 177 -0.28 19.35 14.77
N LYS A 178 -1.10 20.40 14.65
CA LYS A 178 -1.00 21.32 13.54
C LYS A 178 0.46 21.81 13.51
N PRO A 179 1.11 21.86 12.33
CA PRO A 179 2.42 22.47 12.26
C PRO A 179 2.34 23.86 12.91
N PRO A 180 3.38 24.30 13.65
CA PRO A 180 3.37 25.65 14.20
C PRO A 180 3.14 26.61 13.05
N VAL A 181 1.99 27.28 13.06
CA VAL A 181 1.69 28.33 12.09
C VAL A 181 2.80 29.35 12.28
N HIS A 182 3.58 29.63 11.23
CA HIS A 182 4.58 30.68 11.29
C HIS A 182 3.89 31.96 11.76
N THR A 183 4.36 32.51 12.88
CA THR A 183 3.92 33.81 13.37
C THR A 183 4.19 34.82 12.26
N THR A 184 3.16 35.53 11.82
CA THR A 184 3.31 36.59 10.81
C THR A 184 4.23 37.66 11.39
N ASP A 185 5.41 37.83 10.80
CA ASP A 185 6.31 38.92 11.16
C ASP A 185 5.65 40.26 10.82
N ILE A 186 5.59 41.16 11.80
CA ILE A 186 5.03 42.50 11.63
C ILE A 186 6.00 43.33 10.79
N LYS A 187 5.80 43.35 9.47
CA LYS A 187 6.52 44.27 8.59
C LYS A 187 5.90 45.66 8.73
N ALA A 188 6.70 46.66 9.15
CA ALA A 188 6.26 48.04 9.23
C ALA A 188 5.68 48.50 7.89
N PHE A 189 4.53 49.17 7.93
CA PHE A 189 3.82 49.64 6.75
C PHE A 189 4.52 50.90 6.21
N ASN A 190 4.85 50.90 4.92
CA ASN A 190 5.39 52.08 4.25
C ASN A 190 4.26 53.11 4.03
N ILE A 191 4.08 54.04 4.97
CA ILE A 191 3.02 55.07 4.92
C ILE A 191 3.21 56.04 3.75
N THR A 192 4.45 56.28 3.32
CA THR A 192 4.80 57.48 2.55
C THR A 192 5.04 57.27 1.06
N GLN A 193 4.82 56.06 0.54
CA GLN A 193 4.90 55.83 -0.92
C GLN A 193 3.55 55.34 -1.45
N PRO A 194 2.81 56.17 -2.21
CA PRO A 194 1.62 55.69 -2.88
C PRO A 194 2.03 54.57 -3.83
N ARG A 195 1.39 53.41 -3.71
CA ARG A 195 1.59 52.32 -4.68
C ARG A 195 1.31 52.89 -6.08
N PRO A 196 2.23 52.75 -7.06
CA PRO A 196 1.96 53.20 -8.41
C PRO A 196 0.69 52.51 -8.90
N ARG A 197 -0.30 53.30 -9.37
CA ARG A 197 -1.53 52.74 -9.92
C ARG A 197 -1.15 51.89 -11.13
N ALA A 198 -1.34 50.58 -11.03
CA ALA A 198 -1.23 49.71 -12.18
C ALA A 198 -2.38 50.08 -13.13
N VAL A 199 -2.06 50.66 -14.27
CA VAL A 199 -3.03 50.80 -15.36
C VAL A 199 -3.39 49.38 -15.77
N PRO A 200 -4.68 48.98 -15.71
CA PRO A 200 -5.07 47.63 -16.10
C PRO A 200 -4.64 47.41 -17.55
N MET A 201 -3.82 46.37 -17.76
CA MET A 201 -3.33 46.03 -19.09
C MET A 201 -4.54 45.62 -19.93
N PRO A 202 -4.75 46.23 -21.11
CA PRO A 202 -5.90 45.91 -21.94
C PRO A 202 -5.90 44.43 -22.30
N GLU A 203 -7.08 43.82 -22.28
CA GLU A 203 -7.23 42.40 -22.61
C GLU A 203 -6.71 42.13 -24.03
N PRO A 204 -5.96 41.03 -24.23
CA PRO A 204 -5.44 40.69 -25.55
C PRO A 204 -6.60 40.41 -26.50
N ILE A 205 -6.64 41.16 -27.62
CA ILE A 205 -7.68 41.03 -28.63
C ILE A 205 -7.69 39.58 -29.14
N PRO A 206 -8.84 38.88 -29.16
CA PRO A 206 -8.94 37.53 -29.69
C PRO A 206 -8.45 37.48 -31.14
N LYS A 207 -7.41 36.67 -31.40
CA LYS A 207 -6.89 36.48 -32.76
C LYS A 207 -7.88 35.63 -33.56
N LEU A 208 -8.53 36.23 -34.54
CA LEU A 208 -9.38 35.51 -35.49
C LEU A 208 -8.56 34.46 -36.23
N LYS A 209 -9.15 33.28 -36.46
CA LYS A 209 -8.53 32.25 -37.30
C LYS A 209 -8.33 32.81 -38.71
N LYS A 210 -7.14 32.59 -39.28
CA LYS A 210 -6.87 32.95 -40.67
C LYS A 210 -7.84 32.22 -41.59
N PHE A 211 -8.32 32.91 -42.63
CA PHE A 211 -9.14 32.30 -43.66
C PHE A 211 -8.40 31.10 -44.27
N VAL A 212 -9.07 29.94 -44.27
CA VAL A 212 -8.60 28.75 -44.98
C VAL A 212 -9.04 28.91 -46.44
N ALA A 213 -8.11 28.75 -47.38
CA ALA A 213 -8.44 28.78 -48.81
C ALA A 213 -9.52 27.73 -49.11
N THR A 214 -10.50 28.10 -49.92
CA THR A 214 -11.60 27.21 -50.27
C THR A 214 -11.06 26.03 -51.08
N ALA A 215 -11.66 24.84 -50.91
CA ALA A 215 -11.20 23.64 -51.59
C ALA A 215 -11.19 23.87 -53.12
N PRO A 216 -10.11 23.50 -53.84
CA PRO A 216 -9.97 23.76 -55.28
C PRO A 216 -11.09 23.12 -56.11
N LYS A 217 -11.72 22.07 -55.57
CA LYS A 217 -12.84 21.34 -56.16
C LYS A 217 -14.10 22.17 -56.41
N ILE A 218 -14.22 23.36 -55.80
CA ILE A 218 -15.36 24.26 -56.01
C ILE A 218 -15.28 24.96 -57.38
N PHE A 219 -14.08 25.10 -57.94
CA PHE A 219 -13.87 25.72 -59.25
C PHE A 219 -13.76 24.71 -60.40
N GLU A 220 -13.90 23.41 -60.12
CA GLU A 220 -13.93 22.37 -61.16
C GLU A 220 -15.28 22.35 -61.88
N GLU A 221 -15.27 22.27 -63.21
CA GLU A 221 -16.50 22.18 -63.99
C GLU A 221 -17.29 20.90 -63.67
N PRO A 222 -18.64 20.97 -63.61
CA PRO A 222 -19.47 19.79 -63.42
C PRO A 222 -19.24 18.73 -64.50
N LYS A 223 -19.00 17.48 -64.08
CA LYS A 223 -18.81 16.32 -64.98
C LYS A 223 -19.95 16.13 -65.99
N GLU A 224 -21.15 16.61 -65.64
CA GLU A 224 -22.33 16.52 -66.50
C GLU A 224 -22.20 17.35 -67.79
N LEU A 225 -21.46 18.46 -67.79
CA LEU A 225 -21.21 19.26 -69.00
C LEU A 225 -20.45 18.45 -70.06
N GLY A 226 -19.41 17.71 -69.66
CA GLY A 226 -18.68 16.82 -70.56
C GLY A 226 -19.56 15.71 -71.15
N ARG A 227 -20.46 15.15 -70.33
CA ARG A 227 -21.43 14.12 -70.79
C ARG A 227 -22.43 14.69 -71.81
N ILE A 228 -22.89 15.93 -71.61
CA ILE A 228 -23.78 16.62 -72.55
C ILE A 228 -23.07 16.88 -73.87
N ALA A 229 -21.83 17.37 -73.84
CA ALA A 229 -21.03 17.62 -75.05
C ALA A 229 -20.81 16.34 -75.87
N HIS A 230 -20.47 15.22 -75.20
CA HIS A 230 -20.31 13.93 -75.86
C HIS A 230 -21.61 13.42 -76.51
N LYS A 231 -22.75 13.56 -75.83
CA LYS A 231 -24.06 13.22 -76.42
C LYS A 231 -24.43 14.10 -77.62
N LYS A 232 -24.12 15.40 -77.57
CA LYS A 232 -24.32 16.32 -78.71
C LYS A 232 -23.51 15.87 -79.93
N GLU A 233 -22.25 15.46 -79.73
CA GLU A 233 -21.41 14.94 -80.80
C GLU A 233 -21.98 13.65 -81.40
N ILE A 234 -22.41 12.70 -80.57
CA ILE A 234 -23.05 11.46 -81.04
C ILE A 234 -24.32 11.77 -81.83
N ASN A 235 -25.15 12.69 -81.33
CA ASN A 235 -26.39 13.06 -82.02
C ASN A 235 -26.11 13.75 -83.36
N ARG A 236 -25.08 14.59 -83.45
CA ARG A 236 -24.66 15.22 -84.71
C ARG A 236 -24.27 14.17 -85.75
N ARG A 237 -23.43 13.19 -85.37
CA ARG A 237 -22.99 12.10 -86.26
C ARG A 237 -24.11 11.15 -86.69
N LYS A 238 -25.21 11.09 -85.94
CA LYS A 238 -26.40 10.30 -86.31
C LYS A 238 -27.38 11.07 -87.21
N ALA A 239 -27.24 12.38 -87.32
CA ALA A 239 -28.10 13.25 -88.12
C ALA A 239 -27.52 13.55 -89.51
N GLU A 240 -26.20 13.40 -89.69
CA GLU A 240 -25.53 13.25 -90.99
C GLU A 240 -25.75 11.85 -91.57
#